data_AF-A0A485KEH6-F1
#
_entry.id   AF-A0A485KEH6-F1
#
_cell.length_a   1.000
_cell.length_b   1.000
_cell.length_c   1.000
_cell.angle_alpha   90.00
_cell.angle_beta   90.00
_cell.angle_gamma   90.00
#
_symmetry.space_group_name_H-M   'P 1'
#
loop_
_entity.id
_entity.type
_entity.pdbx_description
1 polymer ?
#
loop_
_entity_poly.entity_id
_entity_poly.type
_entity_poly.pdbx_seq_one_letter_code
_entity_poly.pdbx_strand_id
1 'polypeptide(L)'
;MWYDQEETKWNYDSNQCNGGWATCGHFSNMMSPSVTSIACGWSECANGNYVWCNYNTPTQTPKVPRISGMSKAELKTSLTAGY
;
A
#
# COMPACT_ATOMS: atom_id res chain seq x y z
N MET A 1 8.02 2.82 2.76
CA MET A 1 7.48 4.20 2.58
C MET A 1 5.98 4.17 2.44
N TRP A 2 5.41 3.76 1.29
CA TRP A 2 3.95 3.70 1.11
C TRP A 2 3.27 2.85 2.18
N TYR A 3 3.67 1.60 2.39
CA TYR A 3 3.09 0.77 3.46
C TYR A 3 3.32 1.39 4.85
N ASP A 4 4.59 1.53 5.24
CA ASP A 4 4.94 1.83 6.65
C ASP A 4 4.41 3.17 7.15
N GLN A 5 4.38 4.19 6.28
CA GLN A 5 3.98 5.53 6.70
C GLN A 5 2.48 5.77 6.54
N GLU A 6 1.88 5.32 5.44
CA GLU A 6 0.48 5.61 5.14
C GLU A 6 -0.49 4.69 5.87
N GLU A 7 -0.09 3.46 6.18
CA GLU A 7 -0.93 2.54 6.95
C GLU A 7 -1.24 3.10 8.35
N THR A 8 -0.32 3.85 8.95
CA THR A 8 -0.55 4.52 10.26
C THR A 8 -1.65 5.59 10.19
N LYS A 9 -2.01 6.03 8.98
CA LYS A 9 -3.07 7.00 8.71
C LYS A 9 -4.34 6.32 8.21
N TRP A 10 -4.34 5.01 7.96
CA TRP A 10 -5.53 4.28 7.54
C TRP A 10 -6.41 3.94 8.75
N ASN A 11 -7.70 4.25 8.65
CA ASN A 11 -8.69 3.82 9.62
C ASN A 11 -9.32 2.52 9.14
N TYR A 12 -8.95 1.41 9.78
CA TYR A 12 -9.47 0.09 9.43
C TYR A 12 -10.94 -0.14 9.81
N ASP A 13 -11.51 0.66 10.73
CA ASP A 13 -12.92 0.54 11.13
C ASP A 13 -13.83 1.15 10.05
N SER A 14 -13.44 2.31 9.51
CA SER A 14 -14.17 2.98 8.42
C SER A 14 -13.69 2.63 7.02
N ASN A 15 -12.54 1.96 6.90
CA ASN A 15 -11.84 1.67 5.64
C ASN A 15 -11.59 2.93 4.79
N GLN A 16 -11.06 3.97 5.43
CA GLN A 16 -10.75 5.26 4.82
C GLN A 16 -9.49 5.87 5.42
N CYS A 17 -8.85 6.81 4.71
CA CYS A 17 -7.77 7.60 5.30
C CYS A 17 -8.31 8.50 6.43
N ASN A 18 -7.56 8.61 7.53
CA ASN A 18 -7.67 9.71 8.45
C ASN A 18 -7.14 10.98 7.76
N GLY A 19 -8.04 11.73 7.12
CA GLY A 19 -7.72 12.91 6.31
C GLY A 19 -8.09 12.72 4.84
N GLY A 20 -7.44 13.47 3.95
CA GLY A 20 -7.69 13.37 2.50
C GLY A 20 -7.23 12.03 1.92
N TRP A 21 -7.74 11.68 0.75
CA TRP A 21 -7.31 10.47 0.02
C TRP A 21 -5.79 10.44 -0.22
N ALA A 22 -5.21 11.58 -0.60
CA ALA A 22 -3.78 11.69 -0.90
C ALA A 22 -2.86 11.36 0.29
N THR A 23 -3.38 11.36 1.53
CA THR A 23 -2.58 11.09 2.73
C THR A 23 -2.23 9.62 2.89
N CYS A 24 -3.03 8.71 2.33
CA CYS A 24 -2.81 7.27 2.42
C CYS A 24 -3.23 6.47 1.16
N GLY A 25 -3.30 7.16 0.02
CA GLY A 25 -3.81 6.63 -1.24
C GLY A 25 -2.91 5.57 -1.88
N HIS A 26 -1.60 5.60 -1.64
CA HIS A 26 -0.71 4.56 -2.15
C HIS A 26 -0.94 3.26 -1.40
N PHE A 27 -1.04 3.32 -0.07
CA PHE A 27 -1.36 2.17 0.76
C PHE A 27 -2.72 1.56 0.39
N SER A 28 -3.76 2.37 0.26
CA SER A 28 -5.10 1.86 -0.04
C SER A 28 -5.19 1.19 -1.40
N ASN A 29 -4.54 1.75 -2.44
CA ASN A 29 -4.46 1.11 -3.76
C ASN A 29 -3.68 -0.21 -3.71
N MET A 30 -2.50 -0.21 -3.08
CA MET A 30 -1.65 -1.39 -3.00
C MET A 30 -2.29 -2.54 -2.22
N MET A 31 -3.05 -2.22 -1.18
CA MET A 31 -3.67 -3.21 -0.29
C MET A 31 -5.14 -3.51 -0.63
N SER A 32 -5.66 -2.98 -1.73
CA SER A 32 -7.03 -3.25 -2.16
C SER A 32 -7.20 -4.72 -2.55
N PRO A 33 -8.12 -5.49 -1.92
CA PRO A 33 -8.31 -6.90 -2.27
C PRO A 33 -8.80 -7.14 -3.71
N SER A 34 -9.39 -6.11 -4.35
CA SER A 34 -9.81 -6.16 -5.75
C SER A 34 -8.66 -6.07 -6.75
N VAL A 35 -7.47 -5.71 -6.29
CA VAL A 35 -6.27 -5.53 -7.12
C VAL A 35 -5.53 -6.87 -7.13
N THR A 36 -5.56 -7.54 -8.28
CA THR A 36 -4.90 -8.84 -8.48
C THR A 36 -3.70 -8.76 -9.42
N SER A 37 -3.43 -7.59 -9.98
CA SER A 37 -2.31 -7.36 -10.89
C SER A 37 -1.73 -5.97 -10.65
N ILE A 38 -0.41 -5.93 -10.62
CA ILE A 38 0.40 -4.73 -10.42
C ILE A 38 1.51 -4.68 -11.47
N ALA A 39 1.79 -3.49 -11.99
CA ALA A 39 2.99 -3.22 -12.77
C ALA A 39 3.64 -1.95 -12.25
N CYS A 40 4.95 -2.02 -11.97
CA CYS A 40 5.70 -0.88 -11.45
C CYS A 40 6.81 -0.50 -12.42
N GLY A 41 7.17 0.78 -12.39
CA GLY A 41 8.30 1.32 -13.10
C GLY A 41 8.98 2.40 -12.27
N TRP A 42 10.12 2.84 -12.75
CA TRP A 42 10.80 3.99 -12.20
C TRP A 42 11.42 4.81 -13.30
N SER A 43 11.67 6.09 -13.01
CA SER A 43 12.30 7.01 -13.95
C SER A 43 13.25 7.92 -13.18
N GLU A 44 14.42 8.13 -13.76
CA GLU A 44 15.37 9.15 -13.34
C GLU A 44 15.08 10.43 -14.12
N CYS A 45 14.80 11.51 -13.41
CA CYS A 45 14.52 12.83 -13.97
C CYS A 45 15.50 13.85 -13.39
N ALA A 46 15.70 14.98 -14.07
CA ALA A 46 16.61 16.04 -13.62
C ALA A 46 16.30 16.58 -12.21
N ASN A 47 15.04 16.47 -11.76
CA ASN A 47 14.57 16.91 -10.45
C ASN A 47 14.35 15.77 -9.44
N GLY A 48 14.72 14.53 -9.78
CA GLY A 48 14.66 13.40 -8.84
C GLY A 48 14.29 12.07 -9.48
N ASN A 49 14.31 11.04 -8.66
CA ASN A 49 13.90 9.69 -9.03
C ASN A 49 12.45 9.45 -8.63
N TYR A 50 11.67 8.90 -9.55
CA TYR A 50 10.25 8.66 -9.36
C TYR A 50 9.95 7.18 -9.53
N VAL A 51 9.24 6.61 -8.56
CA VAL A 51 8.71 5.24 -8.63
C VAL A 51 7.21 5.33 -8.73
N TRP A 52 6.63 4.53 -9.62
CA TRP A 52 5.19 4.45 -9.81
C TRP A 52 4.77 3.00 -9.92
N CYS A 53 3.55 2.71 -9.48
CA CYS A 53 2.89 1.42 -9.65
C CYS A 53 1.47 1.64 -10.13
N ASN A 54 1.11 0.92 -11.19
CA ASN A 54 -0.23 0.85 -11.73
C ASN A 54 -0.90 -0.44 -11.25
N TYR A 55 -2.18 -0.30 -10.92
CA TYR A 55 -3.01 -1.37 -10.38
C TYR A 55 -4.26 -1.48 -11.25
N ASN A 56 -4.67 -2.71 -11.59
CA ASN A 56 -5.96 -2.91 -12.24
C ASN A 56 -7.07 -2.99 -11.20
N THR A 57 -8.26 -2.51 -11.58
CA THR A 57 -9.47 -2.56 -10.76
C THR A 57 -9.34 -2.04 -9.32
N PRO A 58 -8.63 -0.92 -9.04
CA PRO A 58 -8.64 -0.32 -7.72
C PRO A 58 -10.03 0.25 -7.41
N THR A 59 -10.47 0.13 -6.16
CA THR A 59 -11.73 0.75 -5.69
C THR A 59 -11.42 1.98 -4.84
N GLN A 60 -12.32 2.97 -4.86
CA GLN A 60 -12.14 4.20 -4.07
C GLN A 60 -12.17 3.94 -2.54
N THR A 61 -12.91 2.93 -2.10
CA THR A 61 -13.08 2.56 -0.69
C THR A 61 -12.80 1.07 -0.48
N PRO A 62 -11.53 0.63 -0.62
CA PRO A 62 -11.19 -0.78 -0.48
C PRO A 62 -11.36 -1.25 0.97
N LYS A 63 -11.86 -2.46 1.17
CA LYS A 63 -11.90 -3.09 2.50
C LYS A 63 -10.57 -3.75 2.79
N VAL A 64 -9.59 -2.96 3.23
CA VAL A 64 -8.23 -3.46 3.50
C VAL A 64 -8.24 -4.28 4.79
N PRO A 65 -7.86 -5.58 4.75
CA PRO A 65 -7.80 -6.40 5.95
C PRO A 65 -6.65 -5.97 6.87
N ARG A 66 -6.87 -6.06 8.19
CA ARG A 66 -5.79 -5.95 9.18
C ARG A 66 -4.93 -7.21 9.14
N ILE A 67 -3.63 -7.06 9.32
CA ILE A 67 -2.77 -8.22 9.62
C ILE A 67 -3.26 -8.85 10.93
N SER A 68 -3.48 -10.16 10.92
CA SER A 68 -3.92 -10.93 12.09
C SER A 68 -2.95 -12.08 12.36
N GLY A 69 -2.66 -12.35 13.63
CA GLY A 69 -1.86 -13.51 14.05
C GLY A 69 -0.34 -13.35 13.93
N MET A 70 0.16 -12.21 13.47
CA MET A 70 1.58 -11.83 13.49
C MET A 70 1.76 -10.32 13.41
N SER A 71 2.93 -9.83 13.80
CA SER A 71 3.36 -8.45 13.59
C SER A 71 3.78 -8.21 12.13
N LYS A 72 3.82 -6.93 11.72
CA LYS A 72 4.36 -6.54 10.41
C LYS A 72 5.81 -6.98 10.22
N ALA A 73 6.61 -6.96 11.29
CA ALA A 73 8.01 -7.36 11.24
C ALA A 73 8.12 -8.86 10.97
N GLU A 74 7.30 -9.68 11.63
CA GLU A 74 7.24 -11.12 11.39
C GLU A 74 6.75 -11.44 9.96
N LEU A 75 5.71 -10.75 9.48
CA LEU A 75 5.23 -10.90 8.11
C LEU A 75 6.31 -10.53 7.08
N LYS A 76 7.01 -9.41 7.29
CA LYS A 76 8.10 -9.01 6.39
C LYS A 76 9.18 -10.09 6.36
N THR A 77 9.62 -10.55 7.53
CA THR A 77 10.63 -11.60 7.65
C THR A 77 10.19 -12.89 6.94
N SER A 78 8.93 -13.31 7.07
CA SER A 78 8.45 -14.53 6.41
C SER A 78 8.44 -14.44 4.88
N LEU A 79 8.22 -13.25 4.32
CA LEU A 79 8.22 -13.00 2.87
C LEU A 79 9.63 -12.83 2.28
N THR A 80 10.62 -12.46 3.10
CA THR A 80 11.99 -12.21 2.62
C THR A 80 13.00 -13.26 3.05
N ALA A 81 12.61 -14.27 3.85
CA ALA A 81 13.55 -15.28 4.39
C ALA A 81 14.27 -16.13 3.31
N GLY A 82 13.82 -16.08 2.06
CA GLY A 82 14.44 -16.80 0.93
C GLY A 82 15.23 -15.92 -0.05
N TYR A 83 15.44 -14.63 0.25
CA TYR A 83 16.16 -13.67 -0.61
C TYR A 83 17.35 -13.05 0.12
#